data_AF-A0A1H1KV57-F1
#
_entry.id   AF-A0A1H1KV57-F1
#
_cell.length_a   1.000
_cell.length_b   1.000
_cell.length_c   1.000
_cell.angle_alpha   90.00
_cell.angle_beta   90.00
_cell.angle_gamma   90.00
#
_symmetry.space_group_name_H-M   'P 1'
#
loop_
_entity.id
_entity.type
_entity.pdbx_description
1 polymer ?
#
loop_
_entity_poly.entity_id
_entity_poly.type
_entity_poly.pdbx_seq_one_letter_code
_entity_poly.pdbx_strand_id
1 'polypeptide(L)'
;MRHSLLFSKVAPGTRPSADPHNRPAYWMRRGLSPAREYLEVLAVIVAVTVAGWFTPFSYHALGHVYLLTVIMLCLRVGRWPALAAAIVSGLVWNFLFIPPRLSFHVINFDDGLLLGTYFVVALIAGQLTAFIRTQERFERQREQRATALFHLTRALAGAHTLDEGVTAALRQADDLFEAQTALLLTGENGTLAPHPAGSCSLDQAGLSLAAWTARNRHEAGRFTNVSPEAPVLHLPLLRAGQVLGVLVVRPPAGATRSTPRQRDLLEAFAAQIALLVEREHLRAAGERAKLLTESDRLHRTLLDSVSHELKTPLAVLRAAAENLAKEGGARRADLPGEILTATSRLNRVVANLLSQSRLEAGAVKPQLDWCDARDLISAARRGLGDALAGRPFKLEIPADMPLFMADAPLMEQVVTNLLLNAVLYTPAGSPLSVSAGVDRQKAQVFLTFADRGPGIPAALKAQLFQKFRRGADAQSGGLGLGLSIVRGLMQAQGGDVTIDDQAGPGARFTLRLPCSPHESVPHE
;
A
#
# COMPACT_ATOMS: atom_id res chain seq x y z
N MET A 1 -14.08 24.26 -58.89
CA MET A 1 -12.76 24.38 -59.57
C MET A 1 -11.69 24.27 -58.51
N ARG A 2 -10.66 23.43 -58.49
CA ARG A 2 -10.11 22.35 -59.34
C ARG A 2 -9.29 21.47 -58.36
N HIS A 3 -9.59 20.17 -58.25
CA HIS A 3 -8.71 19.04 -58.54
C HIS A 3 -7.19 19.24 -58.38
N SER A 4 -6.55 18.45 -57.51
CA SER A 4 -5.34 17.67 -57.85
C SER A 4 -5.07 16.55 -56.85
N LEU A 5 -5.51 15.34 -57.20
CA LEU A 5 -5.07 14.06 -56.66
C LEU A 5 -3.66 13.76 -57.21
N LEU A 6 -2.70 13.42 -56.35
CA LEU A 6 -1.44 12.81 -56.76
C LEU A 6 -1.40 11.36 -56.28
N PHE A 7 -1.79 10.46 -57.19
CA PHE A 7 -1.51 9.04 -57.11
C PHE A 7 -0.02 8.79 -57.40
N SER A 8 0.72 8.25 -56.43
CA SER A 8 2.04 7.66 -56.68
C SER A 8 1.89 6.19 -57.04
N LYS A 9 2.28 5.86 -58.28
CA LYS A 9 2.42 4.51 -58.84
C LYS A 9 3.29 3.63 -57.96
N VAL A 10 2.78 2.45 -57.60
CA VAL A 10 3.60 1.31 -57.12
C VAL A 10 3.79 0.35 -58.29
N ALA A 11 5.05 0.09 -58.65
CA ALA A 11 5.44 -0.93 -59.62
C ALA A 11 5.38 -2.34 -59.00
N PRO A 12 5.11 -3.40 -59.80
CA PRO A 12 4.96 -4.76 -59.29
C PRO A 12 6.33 -5.44 -59.18
N GLY A 13 6.77 -5.71 -57.96
CA GLY A 13 8.06 -6.34 -57.67
C GLY A 13 7.92 -7.56 -56.76
N THR A 14 8.03 -8.74 -57.37
CA THR A 14 8.57 -10.00 -56.81
C THR A 14 7.94 -10.55 -55.52
N ARG A 15 7.01 -11.52 -55.68
CA ARG A 15 6.64 -12.48 -54.64
C ARG A 15 7.85 -13.36 -54.32
N PRO A 16 8.31 -13.50 -53.07
CA PRO A 16 9.24 -14.56 -52.70
C PRO A 16 8.50 -15.90 -52.69
N SER A 17 9.13 -16.87 -53.33
CA SER A 17 8.77 -18.29 -53.42
C SER A 17 8.41 -18.88 -52.06
N ALA A 18 7.17 -19.33 -51.92
CA ALA A 18 6.74 -20.15 -50.81
C ALA A 18 7.34 -21.56 -50.98
N ASP A 19 8.36 -21.86 -50.18
CA ASP A 19 8.90 -23.20 -49.99
C ASP A 19 7.80 -24.13 -49.41
N PRO A 20 7.42 -25.23 -50.09
CA PRO A 20 6.21 -26.00 -49.75
C PRO A 20 6.37 -26.95 -48.55
N HIS A 21 7.53 -27.00 -47.88
CA HIS A 21 7.85 -28.08 -46.94
C HIS A 21 7.88 -27.77 -45.44
N ASN A 22 7.40 -26.61 -44.97
CA ASN A 22 7.34 -26.38 -43.51
C ASN A 22 6.08 -25.64 -43.05
N ARG A 23 4.95 -26.36 -43.09
CA ARG A 23 3.71 -25.97 -42.40
C ARG A 23 3.60 -26.80 -41.12
N PRO A 24 3.51 -26.20 -39.92
CA PRO A 24 3.13 -26.96 -38.74
C PRO A 24 1.72 -27.48 -38.97
N ALA A 25 1.60 -28.80 -39.06
CA ALA A 25 0.36 -29.49 -39.26
C ALA A 25 -0.53 -29.34 -38.02
N TYR A 26 -1.22 -28.19 -37.91
CA TYR A 26 -2.43 -28.13 -37.11
C TYR A 26 -3.51 -28.85 -37.89
N TRP A 27 -3.64 -30.14 -37.61
CA TRP A 27 -4.83 -30.89 -37.93
C TRP A 27 -5.96 -30.21 -37.18
N MET A 28 -6.66 -29.31 -37.87
CA MET A 28 -8.05 -29.01 -37.58
C MET A 28 -8.73 -30.37 -37.48
N ARG A 29 -8.86 -30.92 -36.27
CA ARG A 29 -9.87 -31.94 -36.01
C ARG A 29 -11.16 -31.26 -36.43
N ARG A 30 -11.60 -31.51 -37.66
CA ARG A 30 -12.99 -31.42 -38.07
C ARG A 30 -13.68 -32.31 -37.06
N GLY A 31 -14.13 -31.73 -35.95
CA GLY A 31 -15.07 -32.39 -35.06
C GLY A 31 -16.27 -32.69 -35.92
N LEU A 32 -16.30 -33.91 -36.47
CA LEU A 32 -17.52 -34.59 -36.78
C LEU A 32 -18.32 -34.49 -35.49
N SER A 33 -19.52 -33.93 -35.59
CA SER A 33 -20.49 -34.02 -34.51
C SER A 33 -20.56 -35.47 -34.01
N PRO A 34 -20.81 -35.68 -32.71
CA PRO A 34 -20.88 -37.01 -32.14
C PRO A 34 -21.80 -37.91 -32.99
N ALA A 35 -21.38 -39.15 -33.26
CA ALA A 35 -22.10 -40.06 -34.16
C ALA A 35 -23.59 -40.24 -33.80
N ARG A 36 -23.93 -40.05 -32.52
CA ARG A 36 -25.29 -40.00 -31.98
C ARG A 36 -26.20 -39.00 -32.69
N GLU A 37 -25.68 -37.83 -33.05
CA GLU A 37 -26.45 -36.78 -33.73
C GLU A 37 -26.87 -37.19 -35.15
N TYR A 38 -26.03 -37.93 -35.87
CA TYR A 38 -26.37 -38.46 -37.19
C TYR A 38 -27.38 -39.61 -37.09
N LEU A 39 -27.29 -40.44 -36.05
CA LEU A 39 -28.26 -41.50 -35.77
C LEU A 39 -29.64 -40.92 -35.42
N GLU A 40 -29.69 -39.84 -34.65
CA GLU A 40 -30.94 -39.13 -34.32
C GLU A 40 -31.58 -38.56 -35.59
N VAL A 41 -30.80 -37.88 -36.45
CA VAL A 41 -31.26 -37.39 -37.76
C VAL A 41 -31.82 -38.52 -38.62
N LEU A 42 -31.09 -39.63 -38.74
CA LEU A 42 -31.51 -40.78 -39.56
C LEU A 42 -32.79 -41.41 -39.00
N ALA A 43 -32.87 -41.61 -37.69
CA ALA A 43 -34.05 -42.20 -37.04
C ALA A 43 -35.30 -41.34 -37.24
N VAL A 44 -35.19 -40.02 -37.13
CA VAL A 44 -36.31 -39.09 -37.34
C VAL A 44 -36.75 -39.09 -38.80
N ILE A 45 -35.81 -39.06 -39.76
CA ILE A 45 -36.15 -39.12 -41.19
C ILE A 45 -36.83 -40.44 -41.54
N VAL A 46 -36.32 -41.58 -41.03
CA VAL A 46 -36.95 -42.88 -41.23
C VAL A 46 -38.35 -42.91 -40.61
N ALA A 47 -38.52 -42.39 -39.39
CA ALA A 47 -39.83 -42.34 -38.74
C ALA A 47 -40.86 -41.52 -39.54
N VAL A 48 -40.46 -40.34 -40.05
CA VAL A 48 -41.33 -39.51 -40.91
C VAL A 48 -41.60 -40.20 -42.26
N THR A 49 -40.63 -40.92 -42.81
CA THR A 49 -40.81 -41.71 -44.04
C THR A 49 -41.81 -42.83 -43.86
N VAL A 50 -41.68 -43.60 -42.77
CA VAL A 50 -42.59 -44.70 -42.43
C VAL A 50 -43.99 -44.14 -42.18
N ALA A 51 -44.13 -43.08 -41.37
CA ALA A 51 -45.41 -42.44 -41.11
C ALA A 51 -46.06 -41.93 -42.41
N GLY A 52 -45.29 -41.29 -43.28
CA GLY A 52 -45.76 -40.78 -44.57
C GLY A 52 -46.34 -41.86 -45.49
N TRP A 53 -45.79 -43.08 -45.43
CA TRP A 53 -46.28 -44.23 -46.20
C TRP A 53 -47.70 -44.67 -45.80
N PHE A 54 -48.08 -44.48 -44.53
CA PHE A 54 -49.40 -44.87 -44.01
C PHE A 54 -50.43 -43.75 -44.07
N THR A 55 -50.02 -42.53 -44.42
CA THR A 55 -50.93 -41.37 -44.46
C THR A 55 -51.55 -41.17 -45.85
N PRO A 56 -52.83 -40.76 -45.95
CA PRO A 56 -53.50 -40.49 -47.23
C PRO A 56 -53.16 -39.10 -47.82
N PHE A 57 -52.09 -38.46 -47.35
CA PHE A 57 -51.74 -37.10 -47.74
C PHE A 57 -51.13 -37.03 -49.15
N SER A 58 -51.27 -35.88 -49.81
CA SER A 58 -50.58 -35.62 -51.07
C SER A 58 -49.06 -35.55 -50.85
N TYR A 59 -48.29 -35.87 -51.89
CA TYR A 59 -46.83 -35.83 -51.81
C TYR A 59 -46.30 -34.40 -51.56
N HIS A 60 -47.01 -33.36 -51.99
CA HIS A 60 -46.71 -31.97 -51.63
C HIS A 60 -46.90 -31.69 -50.13
N ALA A 61 -47.97 -32.19 -49.52
CA ALA A 61 -48.19 -32.05 -48.08
C ALA A 61 -47.09 -32.77 -47.27
N LEU A 62 -46.69 -33.96 -47.71
CA LEU A 62 -45.56 -34.69 -47.14
C LEU A 62 -44.25 -33.89 -47.28
N GLY A 63 -44.03 -33.25 -48.43
CA GLY A 63 -42.86 -32.39 -48.64
C GLY A 63 -42.76 -31.23 -47.65
N HIS A 64 -43.88 -30.61 -47.26
CA HIS A 64 -43.89 -29.60 -46.21
C HIS A 64 -43.60 -30.19 -44.82
N VAL A 65 -44.09 -31.40 -44.52
CA VAL A 65 -43.81 -32.10 -43.25
C VAL A 65 -42.32 -32.42 -43.11
N TYR A 66 -41.67 -32.90 -44.17
CA TYR A 66 -40.22 -33.12 -44.19
C TYR A 66 -39.45 -31.81 -44.01
N LEU A 67 -39.88 -30.72 -44.67
CA LEU A 67 -39.23 -29.41 -44.55
C LEU A 67 -39.30 -28.90 -43.10
N LEU A 68 -40.48 -28.96 -42.49
CA LEU A 68 -40.69 -28.56 -41.10
C LEU A 68 -39.87 -29.43 -40.13
N THR A 69 -39.76 -30.73 -40.40
CA THR A 69 -38.94 -31.67 -39.63
C THR A 69 -37.46 -31.31 -39.70
N VAL A 70 -36.95 -30.99 -40.89
CA VAL A 70 -35.55 -30.55 -41.07
C VAL A 70 -35.29 -29.23 -40.35
N ILE A 71 -36.21 -28.27 -40.43
CA ILE A 71 -36.10 -26.99 -39.70
C ILE A 71 -36.02 -27.25 -38.19
N MET A 72 -36.86 -28.13 -37.64
CA MET A 72 -36.84 -28.50 -36.22
C MET A 72 -35.53 -29.20 -35.81
N LEU A 73 -35.03 -30.12 -36.64
CA LEU A 73 -33.73 -30.80 -36.43
C LEU A 73 -32.56 -29.82 -36.46
N CYS A 74 -32.60 -28.79 -37.32
CA CYS A 74 -31.54 -27.77 -37.41
C CYS A 74 -31.39 -26.95 -36.12
N LEU A 75 -32.43 -26.87 -35.28
CA LEU A 75 -32.35 -26.19 -33.98
C LEU A 75 -31.71 -27.04 -32.89
N ARG A 76 -31.61 -28.36 -33.09
CA ARG A 76 -31.20 -29.32 -32.04
C ARG A 76 -29.85 -29.98 -32.32
N VAL A 77 -29.47 -30.12 -33.59
CA VAL A 77 -28.33 -30.93 -34.04
C VAL A 77 -27.23 -30.05 -34.66
N GLY A 78 -25.97 -30.48 -34.61
CA GLY A 78 -24.84 -29.72 -35.16
C GLY A 78 -24.86 -29.52 -36.69
N ARG A 79 -23.97 -28.66 -37.21
CA ARG A 79 -23.91 -28.27 -38.64
C ARG A 79 -23.97 -29.40 -39.65
N TRP A 80 -23.18 -30.44 -39.43
CA TRP A 80 -22.97 -31.49 -40.43
C TRP A 80 -24.14 -32.47 -40.47
N PRO A 81 -24.72 -32.89 -39.32
CA PRO A 81 -25.97 -33.62 -39.29
C PRO A 81 -27.16 -32.81 -39.80
N ALA A 82 -27.23 -31.50 -39.52
CA ALA A 82 -28.29 -30.64 -40.05
C ALA A 82 -28.23 -30.54 -41.59
N LEU A 83 -27.02 -30.37 -42.14
CA LEU A 83 -26.81 -30.37 -43.60
C LEU A 83 -27.10 -31.75 -44.21
N ALA A 84 -26.66 -32.83 -43.55
CA ALA A 84 -26.98 -34.19 -43.95
C ALA A 84 -28.50 -34.46 -43.89
N ALA A 85 -29.19 -33.95 -42.88
CA ALA A 85 -30.64 -34.07 -42.72
C ALA A 85 -31.37 -33.43 -43.89
N ALA A 86 -31.01 -32.20 -44.26
CA ALA A 86 -31.63 -31.48 -45.37
C ALA A 86 -31.42 -32.20 -46.72
N ILE A 87 -30.20 -32.68 -46.98
CA ILE A 87 -29.87 -33.38 -48.22
C ILE A 87 -30.56 -34.74 -48.28
N VAL A 88 -30.43 -35.57 -47.25
CA VAL A 88 -31.00 -36.92 -47.20
C VAL A 88 -32.53 -36.84 -47.22
N SER A 89 -33.14 -35.93 -46.46
CA SER A 89 -34.58 -35.72 -46.47
C SER A 89 -35.10 -35.31 -47.85
N GLY A 90 -34.43 -34.38 -48.53
CA GLY A 90 -34.83 -33.96 -49.88
C GLY A 90 -34.72 -35.08 -50.91
N LEU A 91 -33.65 -35.88 -50.85
CA LEU A 91 -33.43 -37.03 -51.73
C LEU A 91 -34.45 -38.16 -51.49
N VAL A 92 -34.72 -38.49 -50.21
CA VAL A 92 -35.70 -39.53 -49.83
C VAL A 92 -37.10 -39.11 -50.26
N TRP A 93 -37.48 -37.85 -50.04
CA TRP A 93 -38.78 -37.33 -50.47
C TRP A 93 -38.92 -37.37 -51.99
N ASN A 94 -37.91 -36.89 -52.74
CA ASN A 94 -37.92 -36.92 -54.20
C ASN A 94 -38.02 -38.34 -54.75
N PHE A 95 -37.25 -39.27 -54.20
CA PHE A 95 -37.16 -40.61 -54.75
C PHE A 95 -38.39 -41.48 -54.47
N LEU A 96 -39.01 -41.35 -53.29
CA LEU A 96 -40.11 -42.23 -52.86
C LEU A 96 -41.50 -41.69 -53.17
N PHE A 97 -41.70 -40.36 -53.12
CA PHE A 97 -43.05 -39.78 -53.10
C PHE A 97 -43.42 -38.98 -54.36
N ILE A 98 -42.45 -38.40 -55.09
CA ILE A 98 -42.72 -37.66 -56.34
C ILE A 98 -42.96 -38.66 -57.50
N PRO A 99 -44.05 -38.52 -58.29
CA PRO A 99 -44.26 -39.34 -59.49
C PRO A 99 -43.36 -38.91 -60.67
N PRO A 100 -42.74 -39.83 -61.43
CA PRO A 100 -42.74 -41.29 -61.29
C PRO A 100 -41.87 -41.74 -60.10
N ARG A 101 -42.45 -42.57 -59.23
CA ARG A 101 -41.80 -43.07 -58.02
C ARG A 101 -40.58 -43.93 -58.37
N LEU A 102 -39.57 -43.93 -57.50
CA LEU A 102 -38.28 -44.62 -57.67
C LEU A 102 -37.42 -44.05 -58.81
N SER A 103 -37.66 -42.79 -59.20
CA SER A 103 -36.86 -42.07 -60.19
C SER A 103 -36.53 -40.65 -59.72
N PHE A 104 -35.38 -40.13 -60.13
CA PHE A 104 -35.02 -38.72 -59.95
C PHE A 104 -35.48 -37.93 -61.17
N HIS A 105 -36.76 -37.56 -61.21
CA HIS A 105 -37.33 -36.73 -62.26
C HIS A 105 -38.21 -35.62 -61.68
N VAL A 106 -37.91 -34.37 -62.03
CA VAL A 106 -38.66 -33.18 -61.63
C VAL A 106 -39.34 -32.64 -62.87
N ILE A 107 -40.63 -32.94 -63.03
CA ILE A 107 -41.40 -32.58 -64.24
C ILE A 107 -42.18 -31.27 -64.00
N ASN A 108 -42.65 -31.05 -62.78
CA ASN A 108 -43.48 -29.89 -62.42
C ASN A 108 -42.64 -28.76 -61.80
N PHE A 109 -43.03 -27.52 -62.09
CA PHE A 109 -42.41 -26.32 -61.52
C PHE A 109 -42.53 -26.27 -59.98
N ASP A 110 -43.66 -26.74 -59.44
CA ASP A 110 -43.92 -26.77 -57.99
C ASP A 110 -42.95 -27.69 -57.23
N ASP A 111 -42.54 -28.80 -57.84
CA ASP A 111 -41.58 -29.75 -57.26
C ASP A 111 -40.16 -29.18 -57.27
N GLY A 112 -39.80 -28.45 -58.33
CA GLY A 112 -38.56 -27.68 -58.41
C GLY A 112 -38.50 -26.56 -57.39
N LEU A 113 -39.63 -25.86 -57.16
CA LEU A 113 -39.73 -24.83 -56.13
C LEU A 113 -39.54 -25.43 -54.73
N LEU A 114 -40.20 -26.56 -54.43
CA LEU A 114 -40.04 -27.22 -53.13
C LEU A 114 -38.59 -27.69 -52.92
N LEU A 115 -37.95 -28.32 -53.90
CA LEU A 115 -36.53 -28.69 -53.82
C LEU A 115 -35.62 -27.46 -53.60
N GLY A 116 -35.94 -26.34 -54.23
CA GLY A 116 -35.28 -25.05 -54.00
C GLY A 116 -35.40 -24.58 -52.53
N THR A 117 -36.56 -24.75 -51.90
CA THR A 117 -36.73 -24.40 -50.48
C THR A 117 -35.87 -25.24 -49.54
N TYR A 118 -35.64 -26.54 -49.84
CA TYR A 118 -34.71 -27.38 -49.09
C TYR A 118 -33.27 -26.87 -49.17
N PHE A 119 -32.85 -26.41 -50.35
CA PHE A 119 -31.52 -25.81 -50.53
C PHE A 119 -31.37 -24.52 -49.70
N VAL A 120 -32.41 -23.68 -49.67
CA VAL A 120 -32.45 -22.47 -48.84
C VAL A 120 -32.39 -22.81 -47.35
N VAL A 121 -33.14 -23.80 -46.87
CA VAL A 121 -33.06 -24.27 -45.47
C VAL A 121 -31.67 -24.79 -45.12
N ALA A 122 -31.04 -25.57 -46.01
CA ALA A 122 -29.67 -26.05 -45.80
C ALA A 122 -28.66 -24.90 -45.73
N LEU A 123 -28.82 -23.86 -46.56
CA LEU A 123 -27.97 -22.67 -46.56
C LEU A 123 -28.12 -21.86 -45.27
N ILE A 124 -29.37 -21.64 -44.82
CA ILE A 124 -29.67 -20.91 -43.58
C ILE A 124 -29.12 -21.68 -42.37
N ALA A 125 -29.31 -23.00 -42.30
CA ALA A 125 -28.75 -23.84 -41.24
C ALA A 125 -27.20 -23.77 -41.22
N GLY A 126 -26.58 -23.74 -42.40
CA GLY A 126 -25.14 -23.54 -42.56
C GLY A 126 -24.66 -22.18 -42.01
N GLN A 127 -25.36 -21.09 -42.33
CA GLN A 127 -25.03 -19.74 -41.86
C GLN A 127 -25.24 -19.57 -40.36
N LEU A 128 -26.38 -20.03 -39.83
CA LEU A 128 -26.69 -19.94 -38.40
C LEU A 128 -25.65 -20.68 -37.56
N THR A 129 -25.17 -21.84 -38.03
CA THR A 129 -24.13 -22.58 -37.30
C THR A 129 -22.76 -21.90 -37.39
N ALA A 130 -22.44 -21.27 -38.52
CA ALA A 130 -21.22 -20.46 -38.65
C ALA A 130 -21.25 -19.26 -37.69
N PHE A 131 -22.43 -18.65 -37.53
CA PHE A 131 -22.67 -17.57 -36.58
C PHE A 131 -22.48 -18.04 -35.13
N ILE A 132 -23.14 -19.14 -34.70
CA ILE A 132 -23.04 -19.69 -33.33
C ILE A 132 -21.59 -20.02 -32.95
N ARG A 133 -20.81 -20.65 -33.83
CA ARG A 133 -19.40 -20.98 -33.56
C ARG A 133 -18.50 -19.76 -33.46
N THR A 134 -18.83 -18.72 -34.20
CA THR A 134 -18.10 -17.45 -34.14
C THR A 134 -18.36 -16.80 -32.77
N GLN A 135 -19.60 -16.83 -32.29
CA GLN A 135 -19.99 -16.33 -30.97
C GLN A 135 -19.36 -17.13 -29.81
N GLU A 136 -19.37 -18.46 -29.86
CA GLU A 136 -18.75 -19.31 -28.83
C GLU A 136 -17.24 -19.04 -28.67
N ARG A 137 -16.54 -18.78 -29.79
CA ARG A 137 -15.12 -18.41 -29.76
C ARG A 137 -14.89 -17.05 -29.11
N PHE A 138 -15.74 -16.07 -29.38
CA PHE A 138 -15.63 -14.75 -28.76
C PHE A 138 -15.87 -14.81 -27.25
N GLU A 139 -16.84 -15.61 -26.79
CA GLU A 139 -17.09 -15.79 -25.36
C GLU A 139 -15.94 -16.50 -24.64
N ARG A 140 -15.44 -17.62 -25.17
CA ARG A 140 -14.27 -18.31 -24.60
C ARG A 140 -13.03 -17.40 -24.56
N GLN A 141 -12.89 -16.51 -25.53
CA GLN A 141 -11.79 -15.55 -25.56
C GLN A 141 -11.90 -14.49 -24.46
N ARG A 142 -13.11 -13.99 -24.20
CA ARG A 142 -13.39 -13.06 -23.10
C ARG A 142 -13.15 -13.72 -21.75
N GLU A 143 -13.62 -14.96 -21.58
CA GLU A 143 -13.45 -15.73 -20.36
C GLU A 143 -11.96 -15.93 -20.03
N GLN A 144 -11.16 -16.45 -20.97
CA GLN A 144 -9.72 -16.67 -20.75
C GLN A 144 -8.97 -15.37 -20.40
N ARG A 145 -9.32 -14.24 -21.02
CA ARG A 145 -8.74 -12.93 -20.71
C ARG A 145 -9.12 -12.47 -19.32
N ALA A 146 -10.40 -12.57 -18.96
CA ALA A 146 -10.90 -12.20 -17.64
C ALA A 146 -10.23 -13.04 -16.54
N THR A 147 -10.09 -14.34 -16.73
CA THR A 147 -9.41 -15.24 -15.78
C THR A 147 -7.94 -14.87 -15.61
N ALA A 148 -7.20 -14.64 -16.70
CA ALA A 148 -5.79 -14.24 -16.63
C ALA A 148 -5.59 -12.91 -15.87
N LEU A 149 -6.40 -11.89 -16.22
CA LEU A 149 -6.35 -10.59 -15.55
C LEU A 149 -6.82 -10.65 -14.09
N PHE A 150 -7.81 -11.50 -13.78
CA PHE A 150 -8.29 -11.73 -12.42
C PHE A 150 -7.20 -12.34 -11.53
N HIS A 151 -6.51 -13.37 -12.02
CA HIS A 151 -5.40 -13.98 -11.27
C HIS A 151 -4.27 -12.97 -11.02
N LEU A 152 -3.92 -12.14 -12.01
CA LEU A 152 -2.94 -11.07 -11.84
C LEU A 152 -3.40 -10.05 -10.79
N THR A 153 -4.63 -9.55 -10.92
CA THR A 153 -5.18 -8.56 -9.98
C THR A 153 -5.19 -9.11 -8.55
N ARG A 154 -5.55 -10.38 -8.39
CA ARG A 154 -5.58 -11.06 -7.08
C ARG A 154 -4.18 -11.25 -6.51
N ALA A 155 -3.19 -11.63 -7.33
CA ALA A 155 -1.80 -11.74 -6.91
C ALA A 155 -1.25 -10.37 -6.46
N LEU A 156 -1.57 -9.31 -7.21
CA LEU A 156 -1.18 -7.93 -6.90
C LEU A 156 -1.88 -7.35 -5.66
N ALA A 157 -3.12 -7.78 -5.39
CA ALA A 157 -3.87 -7.36 -4.21
C ALA A 157 -3.31 -7.96 -2.90
N GLY A 158 -2.67 -9.13 -2.98
CA GLY A 158 -2.06 -9.79 -1.83
C GLY A 158 -0.67 -9.27 -1.44
N ALA A 159 -0.02 -8.47 -2.29
CA ALA A 159 1.31 -7.95 -2.02
C ALA A 159 1.30 -6.76 -1.05
N HIS A 160 2.20 -6.78 -0.06
CA HIS A 160 2.34 -5.72 0.95
C HIS A 160 3.40 -4.68 0.58
N THR A 161 4.33 -5.08 -0.29
CA THR A 161 5.41 -4.24 -0.82
C THR A 161 5.40 -4.21 -2.35
N LEU A 162 6.02 -3.17 -2.92
CA LEU A 162 6.18 -3.05 -4.37
C LEU A 162 7.01 -4.20 -4.93
N ASP A 163 8.06 -4.62 -4.23
CA ASP A 163 8.94 -5.72 -4.65
C ASP A 163 8.19 -7.05 -4.74
N GLU A 164 7.35 -7.37 -3.75
CA GLU A 164 6.50 -8.56 -3.77
C GLU A 164 5.51 -8.54 -4.94
N GLY A 165 4.85 -7.40 -5.15
CA GLY A 165 3.85 -7.25 -6.21
C GLY A 165 4.46 -7.33 -7.60
N VAL A 166 5.61 -6.67 -7.82
CA VAL A 166 6.35 -6.74 -9.09
C VAL A 166 6.86 -8.16 -9.33
N THR A 167 7.41 -8.83 -8.31
CA THR A 167 7.89 -10.22 -8.43
C THR A 167 6.77 -11.18 -8.82
N ALA A 168 5.60 -11.06 -8.19
CA ALA A 168 4.45 -11.89 -8.52
C ALA A 168 3.96 -11.63 -9.96
N ALA A 169 3.90 -10.37 -10.38
CA ALA A 169 3.47 -9.99 -11.72
C ALA A 169 4.42 -10.49 -12.81
N LEU A 170 5.75 -10.36 -12.62
CA LEU A 170 6.75 -10.82 -13.58
C LEU A 170 6.76 -12.35 -13.69
N ARG A 171 6.69 -13.08 -12.57
CA ARG A 171 6.58 -14.55 -12.59
C ARG A 171 5.34 -15.02 -13.35
N GLN A 172 4.19 -14.38 -13.10
CA GLN A 172 2.96 -14.74 -13.79
C GLN A 172 3.00 -14.40 -15.29
N ALA A 173 3.71 -13.32 -15.66
CA ALA A 173 3.93 -12.98 -17.07
C ALA A 173 4.86 -14.02 -17.72
N ASP A 174 5.94 -14.42 -17.06
CA ASP A 174 6.87 -15.44 -17.55
C ASP A 174 6.12 -16.78 -17.82
N ASP A 175 5.31 -17.22 -16.85
CA ASP A 175 4.53 -18.46 -16.96
C ASP A 175 3.47 -18.41 -18.07
N LEU A 176 2.76 -17.28 -18.21
CA LEU A 176 1.65 -17.16 -19.16
C LEU A 176 2.11 -16.97 -20.60
N PHE A 177 3.24 -16.29 -20.81
CA PHE A 177 3.77 -15.98 -22.14
C PHE A 177 4.93 -16.89 -22.55
N GLU A 178 5.37 -17.80 -21.68
CA GLU A 178 6.58 -18.62 -21.87
C GLU A 178 7.79 -17.74 -22.27
N ALA A 179 7.89 -16.57 -21.63
CA ALA A 179 8.81 -15.50 -21.95
C ALA A 179 9.73 -15.20 -20.76
N GLN A 180 10.81 -14.44 -20.99
CA GLN A 180 11.60 -13.85 -19.90
C GLN A 180 11.28 -12.36 -19.81
N THR A 181 10.85 -11.91 -18.64
CA THR A 181 10.48 -10.51 -18.41
C THR A 181 11.46 -9.78 -17.49
N ALA A 182 11.55 -8.47 -17.66
CA ALA A 182 12.27 -7.59 -16.76
C ALA A 182 11.51 -6.28 -16.62
N LEU A 183 11.65 -5.62 -15.47
CA LEU A 183 11.02 -4.33 -15.22
C LEU A 183 12.08 -3.29 -14.91
N LEU A 184 12.00 -2.13 -15.55
CA LEU A 184 12.75 -0.95 -15.17
C LEU A 184 11.80 0.07 -14.59
N LEU A 185 12.06 0.55 -13.38
CA LEU A 185 11.24 1.55 -12.72
C LEU A 185 11.90 2.92 -12.83
N THR A 186 11.08 3.96 -12.99
CA THR A 186 11.55 5.34 -12.99
C THR A 186 11.79 5.78 -11.54
N GLY A 187 13.03 6.06 -11.18
CA GLY A 187 13.38 6.64 -9.87
C GLY A 187 13.03 8.14 -9.77
N GLU A 188 13.22 8.72 -8.59
CA GLU A 188 12.91 10.14 -8.31
C GLU A 188 13.66 11.12 -9.25
N ASN A 189 14.85 10.72 -9.73
CA ASN A 189 15.67 11.53 -10.66
C ASN A 189 15.29 11.35 -12.15
N GLY A 190 14.22 10.61 -12.45
CA GLY A 190 13.83 10.27 -13.83
C GLY A 190 14.73 9.22 -14.50
N THR A 191 15.70 8.66 -13.78
CA THR A 191 16.56 7.57 -14.24
C THR A 191 15.85 6.23 -14.10
N LEU A 192 15.93 5.39 -15.12
CA LEU A 192 15.41 4.02 -15.08
C LEU A 192 16.39 3.11 -14.35
N ALA A 193 15.90 2.41 -13.32
CA ALA A 193 16.65 1.38 -12.60
C ALA A 193 16.00 0.01 -12.81
N PRO A 194 16.78 -1.03 -13.14
CA PRO A 194 16.25 -2.39 -13.28
C PRO A 194 15.83 -2.94 -11.91
N HIS A 195 14.66 -3.58 -11.87
CA HIS A 195 14.15 -4.26 -10.69
C HIS A 195 14.77 -5.67 -10.59
N PRO A 196 15.18 -6.13 -9.39
CA PRO A 196 15.90 -7.40 -9.22
C PRO A 196 15.08 -8.65 -9.57
N ALA A 197 13.75 -8.54 -9.59
CA ALA A 197 12.85 -9.65 -9.89
C ALA A 197 12.77 -10.05 -11.37
N GLY A 198 13.50 -9.37 -12.27
CA GLY A 198 13.52 -9.71 -13.69
C GLY A 198 14.22 -11.05 -13.97
N SER A 199 13.63 -11.87 -14.83
CA SER A 199 14.23 -13.10 -15.36
C SER A 199 15.12 -12.86 -16.60
N CYS A 200 15.08 -11.65 -17.15
CA CYS A 200 15.86 -11.23 -18.31
C CYS A 200 16.92 -10.18 -17.94
N SER A 201 18.20 -10.45 -18.25
CA SER A 201 19.25 -9.42 -18.22
C SER A 201 19.25 -8.59 -19.51
N LEU A 202 19.45 -7.28 -19.37
CA LEU A 202 19.56 -6.32 -20.48
C LEU A 202 21.01 -5.87 -20.66
N ASP A 203 21.43 -5.80 -21.92
CA ASP A 203 22.68 -5.17 -22.32
C ASP A 203 22.53 -3.65 -22.39
N GLN A 204 23.63 -2.93 -22.63
CA GLN A 204 23.62 -1.48 -22.70
C GLN A 204 22.70 -0.95 -23.81
N ALA A 205 22.59 -1.67 -24.93
CA ALA A 205 21.67 -1.35 -26.02
C ALA A 205 20.20 -1.47 -25.57
N GLY A 206 19.84 -2.56 -24.88
CA GLY A 206 18.51 -2.74 -24.29
C GLY A 206 18.16 -1.66 -23.27
N LEU A 207 19.08 -1.29 -22.38
CA LEU A 207 18.88 -0.20 -21.43
C LEU A 207 18.65 1.15 -22.13
N SER A 208 19.39 1.43 -23.20
CA SER A 208 19.22 2.66 -23.98
C SER A 208 17.87 2.72 -24.70
N LEU A 209 17.40 1.57 -25.19
CA LEU A 209 16.10 1.44 -25.85
C LEU A 209 14.96 1.57 -24.83
N ALA A 210 15.09 1.00 -23.64
CA ALA A 210 14.16 1.23 -22.53
C ALA A 210 14.07 2.72 -22.17
N ALA A 211 15.20 3.41 -22.08
CA ALA A 211 15.22 4.86 -21.84
C ALA A 211 14.55 5.66 -22.97
N TRP A 212 14.73 5.22 -24.23
CA TRP A 212 14.02 5.80 -25.37
C TRP A 212 12.51 5.57 -25.26
N THR A 213 12.07 4.35 -24.92
CA THR A 213 10.66 3.99 -24.72
C THR A 213 10.02 4.85 -23.62
N ALA A 214 10.73 5.06 -22.51
CA ALA A 214 10.23 5.91 -21.42
C ALA A 214 10.11 7.40 -21.84
N ARG A 215 11.09 7.93 -22.60
CA ARG A 215 11.03 9.32 -23.06
C ARG A 215 9.94 9.55 -24.10
N ASN A 216 9.77 8.63 -25.05
CA ASN A 216 8.84 8.78 -26.17
C ASN A 216 7.44 8.24 -25.88
N ARG A 217 7.24 7.54 -24.75
CA ARG A 217 5.96 6.94 -24.36
C ARG A 217 5.41 5.97 -25.41
N HIS A 218 6.32 5.34 -26.15
CA HIS A 218 6.00 4.43 -27.24
C HIS A 218 6.82 3.15 -27.09
N GLU A 219 6.17 2.04 -27.42
CA GLU A 219 6.80 0.73 -27.49
C GLU A 219 7.95 0.68 -28.51
N ALA A 220 8.94 -0.16 -28.23
CA ALA A 220 10.08 -0.36 -29.12
C ALA A 220 10.61 -1.80 -29.03
N GLY A 221 11.38 -2.21 -30.04
CA GLY A 221 12.02 -3.51 -30.10
C GLY A 221 11.27 -4.53 -30.94
N ARG A 222 11.44 -5.80 -30.61
CA ARG A 222 10.90 -6.94 -31.39
C ARG A 222 9.39 -6.79 -31.62
N PHE A 223 8.93 -7.01 -32.85
CA PHE A 223 7.52 -6.88 -33.27
C PHE A 223 6.94 -5.45 -33.24
N THR A 224 7.79 -4.43 -33.22
CA THR A 224 7.41 -3.01 -33.36
C THR A 224 8.05 -2.37 -34.59
N ASN A 225 7.67 -1.13 -34.90
CA ASN A 225 8.25 -0.35 -36.00
C ASN A 225 9.56 0.35 -35.60
N VAL A 226 9.92 0.36 -34.31
CA VAL A 226 11.09 1.07 -33.79
C VAL A 226 12.10 0.03 -33.31
N SER A 227 13.25 -0.05 -33.98
CA SER A 227 14.28 -1.07 -33.70
C SER A 227 13.74 -2.53 -33.70
N PRO A 228 13.11 -2.97 -34.82
CA PRO A 228 12.53 -4.33 -34.91
C PRO A 228 13.56 -5.45 -34.76
N GLU A 229 14.84 -5.15 -34.99
CA GLU A 229 15.97 -6.08 -34.88
C GLU A 229 16.34 -6.41 -33.43
N ALA A 230 15.87 -5.60 -32.46
CA ALA A 230 16.16 -5.85 -31.06
C ALA A 230 15.57 -7.21 -30.61
N PRO A 231 16.29 -7.96 -29.75
CA PRO A 231 15.85 -9.30 -29.34
C PRO A 231 14.65 -9.29 -28.39
N VAL A 232 14.33 -8.15 -27.79
CA VAL A 232 13.30 -7.96 -26.75
C VAL A 232 12.30 -6.86 -27.15
N LEU A 233 11.09 -6.95 -26.61
CA LEU A 233 10.04 -5.93 -26.70
C LEU A 233 10.06 -5.06 -25.45
N HIS A 234 9.95 -3.73 -25.61
CA HIS A 234 9.86 -2.75 -24.55
C HIS A 234 8.47 -2.10 -24.56
N LEU A 235 7.75 -2.18 -23.45
CA LEU A 235 6.41 -1.63 -23.25
C LEU A 235 6.43 -0.59 -22.13
N PRO A 236 6.02 0.67 -22.39
CA PRO A 236 5.99 1.69 -21.37
C PRO A 236 4.85 1.46 -20.38
N LEU A 237 5.12 1.61 -19.08
CA LEU A 237 4.12 1.62 -18.02
C LEU A 237 3.52 3.02 -17.90
N LEU A 238 2.38 3.23 -18.55
CA LEU A 238 1.73 4.55 -18.66
C LEU A 238 0.57 4.69 -17.67
N ARG A 239 0.59 5.77 -16.87
CA ARG A 239 -0.54 6.22 -16.04
C ARG A 239 -0.64 7.73 -16.06
N ALA A 240 -1.85 8.25 -16.28
CA ALA A 240 -2.14 9.70 -16.31
C ALA A 240 -1.15 10.56 -17.13
N GLY A 241 -0.61 10.01 -18.22
CA GLY A 241 0.37 10.69 -19.08
C GLY A 241 1.82 10.68 -18.57
N GLN A 242 2.11 10.00 -17.46
CA GLN A 242 3.45 9.77 -16.93
C GLN A 242 3.93 8.33 -17.18
N VAL A 243 5.24 8.15 -17.33
CA VAL A 243 5.87 6.83 -17.45
C VAL A 243 6.46 6.44 -16.10
N LEU A 244 5.87 5.42 -15.49
CA LEU A 244 6.31 4.90 -14.19
C LEU A 244 7.44 3.87 -14.32
N GLY A 245 7.64 3.34 -15.53
CA GLY A 245 8.68 2.37 -15.84
C GLY A 245 8.51 1.78 -17.23
N VAL A 246 9.32 0.75 -17.54
CA VAL A 246 9.29 0.01 -18.79
C VAL A 246 9.31 -1.48 -18.49
N LEU A 247 8.30 -2.18 -18.99
CA LEU A 247 8.26 -3.64 -19.00
C LEU A 247 9.00 -4.15 -20.24
N VAL A 248 9.93 -5.06 -20.03
CA VAL A 248 10.72 -5.68 -21.09
C VAL A 248 10.37 -7.15 -21.18
N VAL A 249 10.13 -7.63 -22.39
CA VAL A 249 9.68 -9.00 -22.66
C VAL A 249 10.55 -9.60 -23.74
N ARG A 250 11.27 -10.67 -23.38
CA ARG A 250 12.00 -11.51 -24.33
C ARG A 250 11.12 -12.70 -24.72
N PRO A 251 10.60 -12.74 -25.95
CA PRO A 251 9.76 -13.85 -26.39
C PRO A 251 10.56 -15.16 -26.52
N PRO A 252 9.90 -16.33 -26.50
CA PRO A 252 10.56 -17.62 -26.61
C PRO A 252 11.32 -17.79 -27.93
N ALA A 253 12.36 -18.63 -27.90
CA ALA A 253 13.18 -18.93 -29.07
C ALA A 253 12.31 -19.53 -30.19
N GLY A 254 12.30 -18.90 -31.36
CA GLY A 254 11.48 -19.30 -32.52
C GLY A 254 10.19 -18.51 -32.73
N ALA A 255 9.85 -17.57 -31.83
CA ALA A 255 8.72 -16.66 -32.06
C ALA A 255 8.98 -15.73 -33.25
N THR A 256 8.25 -15.94 -34.35
CA THR A 256 8.36 -15.13 -35.59
C THR A 256 7.34 -14.01 -35.67
N ARG A 257 6.22 -14.08 -34.95
CA ARG A 257 5.17 -13.04 -34.90
C ARG A 257 4.50 -13.01 -33.53
N SER A 258 4.11 -11.81 -33.10
CA SER A 258 3.16 -11.63 -31.98
C SER A 258 1.74 -11.55 -32.52
N THR A 259 0.82 -12.33 -31.95
CA THR A 259 -0.60 -12.22 -32.32
C THR A 259 -1.21 -10.97 -31.69
N PRO A 260 -2.18 -10.29 -32.34
CA PRO A 260 -2.85 -9.12 -31.75
C PRO A 260 -3.41 -9.42 -30.34
N ARG A 261 -3.90 -10.65 -30.14
CA ARG A 261 -4.41 -11.12 -28.85
C ARG A 261 -3.36 -11.16 -27.74
N GLN A 262 -2.14 -11.60 -28.05
CA GLN A 262 -1.03 -11.59 -27.08
C GLN A 262 -0.60 -10.18 -26.75
N ARG A 263 -0.61 -9.28 -27.75
CA ARG A 263 -0.30 -7.86 -27.55
C ARG A 263 -1.30 -7.18 -26.60
N ASP A 264 -2.60 -7.35 -26.84
CA ASP A 264 -3.66 -6.81 -25.96
C ASP A 264 -3.47 -7.26 -24.50
N LEU A 265 -3.06 -8.52 -24.29
CA LEU A 265 -2.87 -9.08 -22.96
C LEU A 265 -1.60 -8.54 -22.28
N LEU A 266 -0.50 -8.40 -23.03
CA LEU A 266 0.73 -7.79 -22.54
C LEU A 266 0.52 -6.32 -22.15
N GLU A 267 -0.23 -5.56 -22.95
CA GLU A 267 -0.61 -4.19 -22.63
C GLU A 267 -1.47 -4.12 -21.37
N ALA A 268 -2.39 -5.07 -21.18
CA ALA A 268 -3.18 -5.15 -19.96
C ALA A 268 -2.33 -5.50 -18.72
N PHE A 269 -1.32 -6.37 -18.86
CA PHE A 269 -0.33 -6.65 -17.81
C PHE A 269 0.48 -5.40 -17.46
N ALA A 270 1.00 -4.70 -18.47
CA ALA A 270 1.71 -3.43 -18.29
C ALA A 270 0.84 -2.40 -17.56
N ALA A 271 -0.45 -2.28 -17.91
CA ALA A 271 -1.37 -1.37 -17.25
C ALA A 271 -1.64 -1.73 -15.77
N GLN A 272 -1.68 -3.03 -15.42
CA GLN A 272 -1.82 -3.48 -14.03
C GLN A 272 -0.55 -3.24 -13.21
N ILE A 273 0.63 -3.50 -13.77
CA ILE A 273 1.90 -3.19 -13.12
C ILE A 273 2.04 -1.68 -12.91
N ALA A 274 1.68 -0.88 -13.92
CA ALA A 274 1.67 0.58 -13.80
C ALA A 274 0.76 1.06 -12.65
N LEU A 275 -0.42 0.44 -12.48
CA LEU A 275 -1.32 0.74 -11.37
C LEU A 275 -0.72 0.38 -10.01
N LEU A 276 -0.03 -0.77 -9.91
CA LEU A 276 0.66 -1.17 -8.69
C LEU A 276 1.70 -0.13 -8.28
N VAL A 277 2.55 0.28 -9.23
CA VAL A 277 3.62 1.26 -8.99
C VAL A 277 3.03 2.62 -8.60
N GLU A 278 1.98 3.07 -9.29
CA GLU A 278 1.27 4.32 -8.96
C GLU A 278 0.69 4.28 -7.56
N ARG A 279 0.00 3.18 -7.20
CA ARG A 279 -0.59 2.99 -5.86
C ARG A 279 0.47 3.11 -4.78
N GLU A 280 1.64 2.50 -4.98
CA GLU A 280 2.72 2.58 -3.99
C GLU A 280 3.31 3.98 -3.87
N HIS A 281 3.57 4.65 -5.01
CA HIS A 281 4.05 6.04 -5.00
C HIS A 281 3.08 6.97 -4.27
N LEU A 282 1.77 6.83 -4.52
CA LEU A 282 0.74 7.60 -3.84
C LEU A 282 0.65 7.26 -2.34
N ARG A 283 0.82 5.99 -1.96
CA ARG A 283 0.87 5.58 -0.55
C ARG A 283 2.05 6.23 0.16
N ALA A 284 3.25 6.11 -0.39
CA ALA A 284 4.47 6.70 0.17
C ALA A 284 4.38 8.24 0.25
N ALA A 285 3.83 8.90 -0.78
CA ALA A 285 3.60 10.34 -0.75
C ALA A 285 2.59 10.75 0.34
N GLY A 286 1.52 9.98 0.51
CA GLY A 286 0.51 10.21 1.54
C GLY A 286 1.06 10.05 2.96
N GLU A 287 1.90 9.05 3.20
CA GLU A 287 2.58 8.86 4.49
C GLU A 287 3.54 10.01 4.81
N ARG A 288 4.36 10.43 3.84
CA ARG A 288 5.24 11.61 3.99
C ARG A 288 4.45 12.88 4.31
N ALA A 289 3.34 13.11 3.63
CA ALA A 289 2.48 14.28 3.87
C ALA A 289 1.83 14.25 5.26
N LYS A 290 1.41 13.07 5.74
CA LYS A 290 0.88 12.90 7.10
C LYS A 290 1.93 13.23 8.16
N LEU A 291 3.16 12.73 8.00
CA LEU A 291 4.27 13.01 8.93
C LEU A 291 4.58 14.51 9.00
N LEU A 292 4.63 15.18 7.85
CA LEU A 292 4.84 16.64 7.80
C LEU A 292 3.71 17.40 8.49
N THR A 293 2.45 17.01 8.24
CA THR A 293 1.28 17.64 8.85
C THR A 293 1.26 17.44 10.37
N GLU A 294 1.63 16.25 10.84
CA GLU A 294 1.75 15.94 12.27
C GLU A 294 2.87 16.76 12.92
N SER A 295 4.02 16.87 12.26
CA SER A 295 5.13 17.72 12.69
C SER A 295 4.71 19.19 12.81
N ASP A 296 4.06 19.75 11.80
CA ASP A 296 3.58 21.14 11.80
C ASP A 296 2.53 21.39 12.89
N ARG A 297 1.61 20.44 13.08
CA ARG A 297 0.60 20.50 14.15
C ARG A 297 1.25 20.50 15.52
N LEU A 298 2.23 19.62 15.75
CA LEU A 298 3.00 19.61 16.98
C LEU A 298 3.69 20.96 17.16
N HIS A 299 4.49 21.42 16.18
CA HIS A 299 5.19 22.72 16.22
C HIS A 299 4.27 23.90 16.59
N ARG A 300 3.09 24.02 15.97
CA ARG A 300 2.11 25.06 16.31
C ARG A 300 1.63 24.96 17.76
N THR A 301 1.29 23.75 18.19
CA THR A 301 0.84 23.49 19.57
C THR A 301 1.94 23.84 20.57
N LEU A 302 3.21 23.62 20.22
CA LEU A 302 4.36 24.01 21.03
C LEU A 302 4.45 25.53 21.17
N LEU A 303 4.41 26.26 20.05
CA LEU A 303 4.52 27.71 20.04
C LEU A 303 3.38 28.37 20.83
N ASP A 304 2.16 27.84 20.73
CA ASP A 304 1.00 28.33 21.48
C ASP A 304 1.18 28.10 22.99
N SER A 305 1.63 26.90 23.39
CA SER A 305 1.88 26.58 24.80
C SER A 305 3.02 27.41 25.39
N VAL A 306 4.11 27.61 24.65
CA VAL A 306 5.23 28.46 25.06
C VAL A 306 4.78 29.90 25.23
N SER A 307 4.02 30.42 24.26
CA SER A 307 3.47 31.77 24.33
C SER A 307 2.59 31.97 25.57
N HIS A 308 1.76 30.99 25.92
CA HIS A 308 0.90 31.06 27.11
C HIS A 308 1.71 31.06 28.41
N GLU A 309 2.66 30.13 28.57
CA GLU A 309 3.48 30.03 29.79
C GLU A 309 4.42 31.23 30.00
N LEU A 310 4.80 31.93 28.94
CA LEU A 310 5.54 33.20 29.04
C LEU A 310 4.62 34.39 29.37
N LYS A 311 3.41 34.45 28.77
CA LYS A 311 2.45 35.55 28.99
C LYS A 311 2.00 35.68 30.44
N THR A 312 1.76 34.56 31.14
CA THR A 312 1.27 34.59 32.54
C THR A 312 2.24 35.30 33.51
N PRO A 313 3.53 34.90 33.65
CA PRO A 313 4.46 35.61 34.53
C PRO A 313 4.75 37.04 34.06
N LEU A 314 4.77 37.31 32.74
CA LEU A 314 4.92 38.67 32.22
C LEU A 314 3.75 39.58 32.60
N ALA A 315 2.52 39.07 32.59
CA ALA A 315 1.35 39.83 33.03
C ALA A 315 1.42 40.18 34.53
N VAL A 316 1.88 39.24 35.37
CA VAL A 316 2.12 39.47 36.81
C VAL A 316 3.21 40.51 37.02
N LEU A 317 4.35 40.39 36.32
CA LEU A 317 5.45 41.35 36.38
C LEU A 317 4.98 42.76 36.02
N ARG A 318 4.21 42.89 34.93
CA ARG A 318 3.67 44.17 34.49
C ARG A 318 2.72 44.76 35.53
N ALA A 319 1.76 43.97 36.04
CA ALA A 319 0.81 44.44 37.05
C ALA A 319 1.53 44.89 38.34
N ALA A 320 2.51 44.11 38.80
CA ALA A 320 3.28 44.45 39.99
C ALA A 320 4.12 45.72 39.80
N ALA A 321 4.75 45.87 38.63
CA ALA A 321 5.50 47.08 38.27
C ALA A 321 4.60 48.33 38.14
N GLU A 322 3.42 48.21 37.53
CA GLU A 322 2.44 49.29 37.45
C GLU A 322 1.94 49.73 38.83
N ASN A 323 1.69 48.79 39.73
CA ASN A 323 1.28 49.10 41.11
C ASN A 323 2.41 49.76 41.92
N LEU A 324 3.65 49.32 41.71
CA LEU A 324 4.85 49.97 42.28
C LEU A 324 5.01 51.42 41.82
N ALA A 325 4.52 51.77 40.63
CA ALA A 325 4.54 53.12 40.10
C ALA A 325 3.37 53.99 40.60
N LYS A 326 2.24 53.39 41.03
CA LYS A 326 0.98 54.10 41.35
C LYS A 326 0.69 54.26 42.86
N GLU A 327 1.11 53.34 43.73
CA GLU A 327 0.68 53.31 45.15
C GLU A 327 1.83 53.54 46.17
N GLY A 328 1.55 54.28 47.26
CA GLY A 328 2.40 54.34 48.46
C GLY A 328 1.71 53.67 49.65
N GLY A 329 2.43 52.87 50.45
CA GLY A 329 1.91 52.18 51.63
C GLY A 329 2.26 50.69 51.73
N ALA A 330 1.60 49.95 52.62
CA ALA A 330 1.88 48.54 52.95
C ALA A 330 1.82 47.57 51.75
N ARG A 331 0.97 47.84 50.74
CA ARG A 331 0.90 47.06 49.49
C ARG A 331 2.20 47.07 48.68
N ARG A 332 3.05 48.08 48.87
CA ARG A 332 4.35 48.20 48.21
C ARG A 332 5.40 47.23 48.74
N ALA A 333 5.20 46.68 49.95
CA ALA A 333 6.11 45.73 50.57
C ALA A 333 6.05 44.33 49.92
N ASP A 334 4.88 43.93 49.40
CA ASP A 334 4.66 42.59 48.82
C ASP A 334 5.02 42.52 47.32
N LEU A 335 4.95 43.65 46.60
CA LEU A 335 5.19 43.73 45.15
C LEU A 335 6.60 43.26 44.70
N PRO A 336 7.69 43.54 45.42
CA PRO A 336 9.00 42.98 45.09
C PRO A 336 9.02 41.45 45.12
N GLY A 337 8.29 40.84 46.07
CA GLY A 337 8.15 39.38 46.18
C GLY A 337 7.40 38.77 45.00
N GLU A 338 6.33 39.41 44.54
CA GLU A 338 5.59 39.01 43.33
C GLU A 338 6.48 39.08 42.08
N ILE A 339 7.27 40.15 41.94
CA ILE A 339 8.21 40.32 40.81
C ILE A 339 9.28 39.24 40.81
N LEU A 340 9.91 38.96 41.95
CA LEU A 340 10.95 37.94 42.07
C LEU A 340 10.39 36.54 41.78
N THR A 341 9.19 36.24 42.25
CA THR A 341 8.50 34.97 42.01
C THR A 341 8.18 34.79 40.52
N ALA A 342 7.63 35.82 39.87
CA ALA A 342 7.29 35.78 38.44
C ALA A 342 8.55 35.71 37.56
N THR A 343 9.63 36.41 37.92
CA THR A 343 10.93 36.34 37.24
C THR A 343 11.56 34.94 37.36
N SER A 344 11.54 34.35 38.56
CA SER A 344 12.04 32.99 38.79
C SER A 344 11.26 31.96 37.98
N ARG A 345 9.93 32.12 37.88
CA ARG A 345 9.09 31.28 37.02
C ARG A 345 9.46 31.43 35.55
N LEU A 346 9.66 32.65 35.06
CA LEU A 346 10.03 32.93 33.67
C LEU A 346 11.40 32.31 33.32
N ASN A 347 12.40 32.51 34.17
CA ASN A 347 13.74 31.92 34.01
C ASN A 347 13.68 30.39 33.93
N ARG A 348 12.82 29.76 34.73
CA ARG A 348 12.60 28.31 34.68
C ARG A 348 11.98 27.84 33.37
N VAL A 349 11.01 28.58 32.82
CA VAL A 349 10.41 28.27 31.51
C VAL A 349 11.48 28.32 30.42
N VAL A 350 12.32 29.37 30.41
CA VAL A 350 13.42 29.52 29.46
C VAL A 350 14.48 28.43 29.64
N ALA A 351 14.89 28.14 30.87
CA ALA A 351 15.86 27.09 31.18
C ALA A 351 15.37 25.71 30.71
N ASN A 352 14.10 25.38 30.95
CA ASN A 352 13.52 24.12 30.50
C ASN A 352 13.48 24.01 28.96
N LEU A 353 13.17 25.11 28.25
CA LEU A 353 13.22 25.13 26.79
C LEU A 353 14.64 24.93 26.25
N LEU A 354 15.64 25.58 26.86
CA LEU A 354 17.04 25.43 26.47
C LEU A 354 17.55 24.01 26.77
N SER A 355 17.25 23.44 27.93
CA SER A 355 17.59 22.06 28.26
C SER A 355 16.95 21.08 27.28
N GLN A 356 15.67 21.29 26.92
CA GLN A 356 14.97 20.47 25.94
C GLN A 356 15.64 20.54 24.55
N SER A 357 15.98 21.73 24.07
CA SER A 357 16.67 21.93 22.80
C SER A 357 18.07 21.28 22.79
N ARG A 358 18.84 21.41 23.88
CA ARG A 358 20.16 20.77 24.01
C ARG A 358 20.05 19.24 24.02
N LEU A 359 19.04 18.68 24.68
CA LEU A 359 18.79 17.24 24.70
C LEU A 359 18.41 16.72 23.30
N GLU A 360 17.58 17.45 22.55
CA GLU A 360 17.19 17.07 21.18
C GLU A 360 18.34 17.12 20.18
N ALA A 361 19.22 18.10 20.32
CA ALA A 361 20.42 18.22 19.51
C ALA A 361 21.52 17.22 19.91
N GLY A 362 21.31 16.40 20.95
CA GLY A 362 22.35 15.52 21.51
C GLY A 362 23.56 16.29 22.07
N ALA A 363 23.36 17.56 22.42
CA ALA A 363 24.42 18.48 22.83
C ALA A 363 24.74 18.44 24.33
N VAL A 364 23.96 17.70 25.13
CA VAL A 364 24.23 17.50 26.57
C VAL A 364 25.34 16.48 26.72
N LYS A 365 26.52 16.94 27.17
CA LYS A 365 27.65 16.09 27.54
C LYS A 365 27.87 16.23 29.05
N PRO A 366 27.46 15.25 29.88
CA PRO A 366 27.63 15.33 31.32
C PRO A 366 29.10 15.37 31.71
N GLN A 367 29.43 16.22 32.67
CA GLN A 367 30.71 16.22 33.37
C GLN A 367 30.54 15.45 34.67
N LEU A 368 30.81 14.15 34.63
CA LEU A 368 30.59 13.27 35.78
C LEU A 368 31.69 13.49 36.83
N ASP A 369 31.28 13.72 38.07
CA ASP A 369 32.15 13.83 39.25
C ASP A 369 31.51 13.09 40.43
N TRP A 370 32.28 12.86 41.50
CA TRP A 370 31.81 12.21 42.71
C TRP A 370 30.82 13.11 43.47
N CYS A 371 29.58 12.65 43.56
CA CYS A 371 28.49 13.38 44.21
C CYS A 371 28.03 12.69 45.50
N ASP A 372 27.81 13.50 46.54
CA ASP A 372 27.09 13.10 47.74
C ASP A 372 25.59 13.35 47.59
N ALA A 373 24.76 12.34 47.89
CA ALA A 373 23.31 12.45 47.71
C ALA A 373 22.67 13.48 48.65
N ARG A 374 23.18 13.61 49.88
CA ARG A 374 22.65 14.55 50.87
C ARG A 374 22.96 15.98 50.46
N ASP A 375 24.16 16.25 49.96
CA ASP A 375 24.54 17.56 49.45
C ASP A 375 23.74 17.95 48.21
N LEU A 376 23.57 17.01 47.27
CA LEU A 376 22.76 17.20 46.07
C LEU A 376 21.31 17.57 46.41
N ILE A 377 20.65 16.79 47.28
CA ILE A 377 19.25 17.04 47.66
C ILE A 377 19.13 18.33 48.48
N SER A 378 20.12 18.63 49.33
CA SER A 378 20.15 19.87 50.11
C SER A 378 20.34 21.11 49.24
N ALA A 379 21.18 21.04 48.20
CA ALA A 379 21.36 22.11 47.22
C ALA A 379 20.04 22.41 46.49
N ALA A 380 19.42 21.38 45.91
CA ALA A 380 18.12 21.52 45.22
C ALA A 380 17.02 22.08 46.16
N ARG A 381 16.99 21.64 47.42
CA ARG A 381 16.03 22.14 48.42
C ARG A 381 16.27 23.62 48.75
N ARG A 382 17.53 24.05 48.89
CA ARG A 382 17.87 25.47 49.11
C ARG A 382 17.44 26.33 47.94
N GLY A 383 17.65 25.88 46.71
CA GLY A 383 17.22 26.58 45.50
C GLY A 383 15.70 26.76 45.39
N LEU A 384 14.92 25.86 46.00
CA LEU A 384 13.46 25.94 46.01
C LEU A 384 12.88 26.89 47.07
N GLY A 385 13.65 27.20 48.13
CA GLY A 385 13.29 28.19 49.16
C GLY A 385 11.81 28.11 49.60
N ASP A 386 11.09 29.21 49.37
CA ASP A 386 9.68 29.40 49.76
C ASP A 386 8.70 28.43 49.08
N ALA A 387 9.03 27.85 47.93
CA ALA A 387 8.15 26.91 47.23
C ALA A 387 7.91 25.61 48.05
N LEU A 388 8.85 25.27 48.92
CA LEU A 388 8.73 24.15 49.86
C LEU A 388 8.35 24.60 51.28
N ALA A 389 8.22 25.91 51.54
CA ALA A 389 7.90 26.43 52.86
C ALA A 389 6.50 25.96 53.31
N GLY A 390 6.40 25.60 54.60
CA GLY A 390 5.14 25.12 55.20
C GLY A 390 4.77 23.66 54.91
N ARG A 391 5.64 22.88 54.26
CA ARG A 391 5.43 21.44 53.99
C ARG A 391 6.41 20.58 54.80
N PRO A 392 5.97 19.48 55.45
CA PRO A 392 6.89 18.53 56.07
C PRO A 392 7.78 17.86 55.00
N PHE A 393 9.09 17.93 55.17
CA PHE A 393 10.06 17.31 54.27
C PHE A 393 10.93 16.30 55.03
N LYS A 394 10.83 15.02 54.66
CA LYS A 394 11.60 13.94 55.29
C LYS A 394 12.72 13.48 54.36
N LEU A 395 13.96 13.52 54.84
CA LEU A 395 15.13 13.04 54.10
C LEU A 395 15.69 11.78 54.77
N GLU A 396 15.62 10.65 54.08
CA GLU A 396 16.07 9.33 54.55
C GLU A 396 17.26 8.86 53.71
N ILE A 397 18.47 9.21 54.15
CA ILE A 397 19.72 8.79 53.49
C ILE A 397 20.55 8.01 54.51
N PRO A 398 20.90 6.74 54.24
CA PRO A 398 21.79 5.95 55.09
C PRO A 398 23.13 6.64 55.30
N ALA A 399 23.72 6.50 56.49
CA ALA A 399 25.01 7.10 56.81
C ALA A 399 26.17 6.48 56.00
N ASP A 400 26.00 5.24 55.55
CA ASP A 400 26.95 4.48 54.73
C ASP A 400 26.68 4.62 53.22
N MET A 401 25.93 5.65 52.81
CA MET A 401 25.68 5.89 51.39
C MET A 401 26.97 6.27 50.65
N PRO A 402 27.39 5.53 49.62
CA PRO A 402 28.59 5.85 48.87
C PRO A 402 28.38 7.07 47.96
N LEU A 403 29.48 7.76 47.65
CA LEU A 403 29.52 8.73 46.57
C LEU A 403 29.22 8.03 45.24
N PHE A 404 28.56 8.73 44.32
CA PHE A 404 28.24 8.22 42.99
C PHE A 404 28.64 9.22 41.91
N MET A 405 29.03 8.70 40.75
CA MET A 405 29.40 9.50 39.58
C MET A 405 28.15 10.13 38.96
N ALA A 406 28.06 11.45 38.99
CA ALA A 406 27.01 12.21 38.33
C ALA A 406 27.48 13.63 38.00
N ASP A 407 26.78 14.31 37.10
CA ASP A 407 26.95 15.74 36.87
C ASP A 407 26.05 16.48 37.88
N ALA A 408 26.66 17.07 38.91
CA ALA A 408 25.92 17.69 40.02
C ALA A 408 24.91 18.76 39.55
N PRO A 409 25.27 19.72 38.67
CA PRO A 409 24.31 20.66 38.10
C PRO A 409 23.12 20.00 37.37
N LEU A 410 23.37 18.99 36.53
CA LEU A 410 22.28 18.29 35.82
C LEU A 410 21.39 17.53 36.80
N MET A 411 21.98 16.92 37.82
CA MET A 411 21.22 16.23 38.85
C MET A 411 20.44 17.18 39.75
N GLU A 412 20.96 18.34 40.10
CA GLU A 412 20.22 19.37 40.83
C GLU A 412 18.99 19.81 40.02
N GLN A 413 19.12 19.93 38.70
CA GLN A 413 17.99 20.22 37.81
C GLN A 413 16.95 19.09 37.81
N VAL A 414 17.39 17.82 37.77
CA VAL A 414 16.49 16.66 37.86
C VAL A 414 15.72 16.66 39.18
N VAL A 415 16.42 16.82 40.30
CA VAL A 415 15.83 16.83 41.65
C VAL A 415 14.85 17.99 41.80
N THR A 416 15.25 19.19 41.39
CA THR A 416 14.41 20.39 41.41
C THR A 416 13.11 20.19 40.62
N ASN A 417 13.19 19.59 39.43
CA ASN A 417 12.00 19.32 38.60
C ASN A 417 11.04 18.31 39.27
N LEU A 418 11.55 17.26 39.91
CA LEU A 418 10.71 16.29 40.62
C LEU A 418 10.05 16.91 41.86
N LEU A 419 10.80 17.68 42.65
CA LEU A 419 10.26 18.35 43.84
C LEU A 419 9.20 19.39 43.47
N LEU A 420 9.42 20.17 42.40
CA LEU A 420 8.41 21.13 41.91
C LEU A 420 7.14 20.45 41.41
N ASN A 421 7.27 19.32 40.71
CA ASN A 421 6.09 18.55 40.31
C ASN A 421 5.31 18.10 41.53
N ALA A 422 5.98 17.62 42.58
CA ALA A 422 5.32 17.24 43.82
C ALA A 422 4.61 18.45 44.48
N VAL A 423 5.24 19.63 44.52
CA VAL A 423 4.61 20.86 45.05
C VAL A 423 3.37 21.27 44.23
N LEU A 424 3.43 21.17 42.90
CA LEU A 424 2.39 21.62 42.00
C LEU A 424 1.14 20.72 42.03
N TYR A 425 1.33 19.40 42.17
CA TYR A 425 0.27 18.41 42.04
C TYR A 425 -0.20 17.83 43.38
N THR A 426 0.27 18.35 44.52
CA THR A 426 -0.20 17.93 45.83
C THR A 426 -0.80 19.08 46.64
N PRO A 427 -1.83 18.82 47.47
CA PRO A 427 -2.43 19.83 48.34
C PRO A 427 -1.40 20.56 49.21
N ALA A 428 -1.66 21.82 49.55
CA ALA A 428 -0.79 22.59 50.44
C ALA A 428 -0.60 21.87 51.79
N GLY A 429 0.63 21.88 52.31
CA GLY A 429 0.99 21.20 53.57
C GLY A 429 1.16 19.67 53.48
N SER A 430 0.96 19.05 52.30
CA SER A 430 1.22 17.61 52.16
C SER A 430 2.71 17.28 52.35
N PRO A 431 3.05 16.16 53.01
CA PRO A 431 4.42 15.78 53.26
C PRO A 431 5.10 15.26 52.00
N LEU A 432 6.39 15.58 51.86
CA LEU A 432 7.29 15.05 50.84
C LEU A 432 8.38 14.23 51.51
N SER A 433 8.72 13.09 50.93
CA SER A 433 9.81 12.24 51.41
C SER A 433 10.77 11.92 50.28
N VAL A 434 12.07 12.05 50.57
CA VAL A 434 13.15 11.64 49.68
C VAL A 434 13.98 10.60 50.39
N SER A 435 14.10 9.42 49.80
CA SER A 435 14.95 8.35 50.30
C SER A 435 16.02 7.98 49.29
N ALA A 436 17.14 7.48 49.77
CA ALA A 436 18.25 7.06 48.92
C ALA A 436 18.80 5.70 49.36
N GLY A 437 19.41 4.97 48.44
CA GLY A 437 20.05 3.71 48.76
C GLY A 437 20.84 3.14 47.59
N VAL A 438 21.43 1.97 47.83
CA VAL A 438 22.25 1.25 46.83
C VAL A 438 21.64 -0.12 46.60
N ASP A 439 21.35 -0.43 45.34
CA ASP A 439 21.10 -1.79 44.89
C ASP A 439 22.45 -2.43 44.54
N ARG A 440 23.01 -3.18 45.51
CA ARG A 440 24.30 -3.85 45.36
C ARG A 440 24.27 -4.97 44.31
N GLN A 441 23.11 -5.56 44.03
CA GLN A 441 23.00 -6.63 43.03
C GLN A 441 23.09 -6.06 41.62
N LYS A 442 22.57 -4.85 41.41
CA LYS A 442 22.60 -4.16 40.11
C LYS A 442 23.71 -3.12 39.98
N ALA A 443 24.52 -2.94 41.02
CA ALA A 443 25.52 -1.88 41.13
C ALA A 443 24.92 -0.50 40.76
N GLN A 444 23.79 -0.15 41.40
CA GLN A 444 23.08 1.10 41.13
C GLN A 444 22.79 1.87 42.41
N VAL A 445 22.92 3.19 42.35
CA VAL A 445 22.37 4.10 43.37
C VAL A 445 20.96 4.47 42.94
N PHE A 446 20.03 4.53 43.90
CA PHE A 446 18.69 5.01 43.66
C PHE A 446 18.30 6.16 44.58
N LEU A 447 17.54 7.12 44.05
CA LEU A 447 16.90 8.21 44.78
C LEU A 447 15.39 8.13 44.54
N THR A 448 14.61 8.02 45.61
CA THR A 448 13.15 7.88 45.54
C THR A 448 12.48 9.12 46.12
N PHE A 449 11.63 9.74 45.31
CA PHE A 449 10.82 10.92 45.64
C PHE A 449 9.38 10.46 45.79
N ALA A 450 8.83 10.54 47.00
CA ALA A 450 7.46 10.16 47.28
C ALA A 450 6.66 11.32 47.88
N ASP A 451 5.49 11.56 47.30
CA ASP A 451 4.51 12.54 47.76
C ASP A 451 3.22 11.86 48.27
N ARG A 452 2.33 12.66 48.88
CA ARG A 452 0.97 12.23 49.28
C ARG A 452 -0.12 12.95 48.49
N GLY A 453 0.05 13.02 47.17
CA GLY A 453 -0.93 13.57 46.25
C GLY A 453 -2.07 12.61 45.91
N PRO A 454 -2.93 12.98 44.95
CA PRO A 454 -4.02 12.12 44.45
C PRO A 454 -3.52 10.88 43.68
N GLY A 455 -2.21 10.74 43.47
CA GLY A 455 -1.61 9.71 42.64
C GLY A 455 -1.74 10.01 41.14
N ILE A 456 -1.22 9.09 40.32
CA ILE A 456 -1.25 9.24 38.85
C ILE A 456 -2.13 8.15 38.22
N PRO A 457 -3.16 8.53 37.44
CA PRO A 457 -4.02 7.58 36.74
C PRO A 457 -3.23 6.61 35.85
N ALA A 458 -3.60 5.33 35.84
CA ALA A 458 -2.91 4.29 35.07
C ALA A 458 -2.77 4.62 33.57
N ALA A 459 -3.80 5.23 32.97
CA ALA A 459 -3.79 5.64 31.57
C ALA A 459 -2.72 6.70 31.23
N LEU A 460 -2.31 7.52 32.21
CA LEU A 460 -1.29 8.56 32.01
C LEU A 460 0.12 8.04 32.26
N LYS A 461 0.30 6.95 33.02
CA LYS A 461 1.64 6.47 33.43
C LYS A 461 2.56 6.14 32.25
N ALA A 462 2.03 5.48 31.22
CA ALA A 462 2.78 5.15 30.00
C ALA A 462 3.21 6.38 29.18
N GLN A 463 2.59 7.53 29.43
CA GLN A 463 2.77 8.75 28.64
C GLN A 463 3.38 9.91 29.46
N LEU A 464 3.63 9.72 30.77
CA LEU A 464 4.15 10.76 31.69
C LEU A 464 5.46 11.39 31.24
N PHE A 465 6.35 10.60 30.65
CA PHE A 465 7.66 11.05 30.19
C PHE A 465 7.65 11.51 28.72
N GLN A 466 6.50 11.47 28.05
CA GLN A 466 6.37 12.05 26.71
C GLN A 466 6.35 13.58 26.83
N LYS A 467 7.00 14.24 25.87
CA LYS A 467 7.08 15.70 25.80
C LYS A 467 5.67 16.29 25.64
N PHE A 468 5.42 17.42 26.30
CA PHE A 468 4.21 18.23 26.14
C PHE A 468 2.90 17.54 26.56
N ARG A 469 2.96 16.40 27.26
CA ARG A 469 1.79 15.75 27.84
C ARG A 469 1.42 16.41 29.18
N ARG A 470 0.12 16.61 29.39
CA ARG A 470 -0.48 17.09 30.65
C ARG A 470 -1.55 16.11 31.12
N GLY A 471 -1.75 16.01 32.44
CA GLY A 471 -2.94 15.35 33.00
C GLY A 471 -4.20 16.19 32.73
N ALA A 472 -5.33 15.52 32.48
CA ALA A 472 -6.60 16.16 32.08
C ALA A 472 -7.11 17.21 33.09
N ASP A 473 -6.78 17.06 34.39
CA ASP A 473 -7.21 17.96 35.47
C ASP A 473 -6.14 18.97 35.94
N ALA A 474 -5.04 19.14 35.18
CA ALA A 474 -3.97 20.05 35.56
C ALA A 474 -4.37 21.52 35.34
N GLN A 475 -5.18 22.09 36.25
CA GLN A 475 -5.49 23.54 36.31
C GLN A 475 -4.23 24.40 36.55
N SER A 476 -3.13 23.80 37.01
CA SER A 476 -1.88 24.47 37.38
C SER A 476 -0.86 24.40 36.23
N GLY A 477 -0.40 25.57 35.75
CA GLY A 477 0.41 25.72 34.53
C GLY A 477 1.75 24.98 34.49
N GLY A 478 2.26 24.79 33.26
CA GLY A 478 3.52 24.13 32.93
C GLY A 478 3.54 23.56 31.50
N LEU A 479 4.69 23.62 30.81
CA LEU A 479 4.87 23.16 29.41
C LEU A 479 4.78 21.64 29.18
N GLY A 480 4.56 20.83 30.23
CA GLY A 480 4.64 19.36 30.13
C GLY A 480 6.05 18.85 29.76
N LEU A 481 7.08 19.65 30.03
CA LEU A 481 8.48 19.34 29.72
C LEU A 481 9.28 18.82 30.92
N GLY A 482 8.80 19.04 32.16
CA GLY A 482 9.58 18.74 33.36
C GLY A 482 10.02 17.28 33.44
N LEU A 483 9.09 16.34 33.28
CA LEU A 483 9.39 14.90 33.36
C LEU A 483 10.16 14.39 32.13
N SER A 484 9.95 14.95 30.93
CA SER A 484 10.74 14.58 29.75
C SER A 484 12.19 15.06 29.86
N ILE A 485 12.42 16.24 30.45
CA ILE A 485 13.76 16.74 30.77
C ILE A 485 14.41 15.85 31.83
N VAL A 486 13.69 15.49 32.90
CA VAL A 486 14.20 14.57 33.92
C VAL A 486 14.68 13.26 33.28
N ARG A 487 13.87 12.65 32.42
CA ARG A 487 14.26 11.42 31.73
C ARG A 487 15.46 11.62 30.81
N GLY A 488 15.48 12.68 30.01
CA GLY A 488 16.59 12.96 29.09
C GLY A 488 17.92 13.23 29.81
N LEU A 489 17.90 13.97 30.92
CA LEU A 489 19.08 14.24 31.74
C LEU A 489 19.59 12.99 32.46
N MET A 490 18.68 12.12 32.93
CA MET A 490 19.06 10.83 33.51
C MET A 490 19.70 9.92 32.46
N GLN A 491 19.09 9.81 31.27
CA GLN A 491 19.60 8.99 30.17
C GLN A 491 20.95 9.49 29.66
N ALA A 492 21.15 10.80 29.56
CA ALA A 492 22.44 11.39 29.18
C ALA A 492 23.57 10.96 30.12
N GLN A 493 23.26 10.74 31.40
CA GLN A 493 24.18 10.30 32.45
C GLN A 493 24.24 8.77 32.61
N GLY A 494 23.60 8.00 31.73
CA GLY A 494 23.56 6.54 31.81
C GLY A 494 22.62 5.97 32.89
N GLY A 495 21.75 6.81 33.45
CA GLY A 495 20.71 6.43 34.41
C GLY A 495 19.32 6.33 33.79
N ASP A 496 18.33 6.09 34.64
CA ASP A 496 16.91 6.06 34.26
C ASP A 496 15.99 6.56 35.37
N VAL A 497 14.75 6.91 35.02
CA VAL A 497 13.70 7.32 35.95
C VAL A 497 12.46 6.46 35.76
N THR A 498 11.92 5.93 36.86
CA THR A 498 10.69 5.13 36.86
C THR A 498 9.66 5.69 37.80
N ILE A 499 8.39 5.39 37.55
CA ILE A 499 7.30 5.60 38.50
C ILE A 499 6.87 4.26 39.09
N ASP A 500 6.59 4.23 40.39
CA ASP A 500 6.07 3.04 41.06
C ASP A 500 4.56 2.89 40.78
N ASP A 501 4.17 1.70 40.32
CA ASP A 501 2.78 1.41 39.97
C ASP A 501 1.88 1.19 41.19
N GLN A 502 2.46 0.84 42.34
CA GLN A 502 1.75 0.51 43.58
C GLN A 502 2.05 1.48 44.73
N ALA A 503 2.51 2.70 44.43
CA ALA A 503 2.49 3.76 45.42
C ALA A 503 1.03 3.92 45.90
N GLY A 504 0.79 3.92 47.22
CA GLY A 504 -0.55 4.07 47.80
C GLY A 504 -1.18 5.44 47.47
N PRO A 505 -1.67 6.22 48.45
CA PRO A 505 -2.10 7.59 48.15
C PRO A 505 -0.88 8.48 47.83
N GLY A 506 -0.57 8.68 46.55
CA GLY A 506 0.50 9.56 46.07
C GLY A 506 1.24 9.08 44.82
N ALA A 507 2.27 9.81 44.42
CA ALA A 507 3.21 9.37 43.39
C ALA A 507 4.60 9.09 43.97
N ARG A 508 5.30 8.12 43.37
CA ARG A 508 6.67 7.76 43.73
C ARG A 508 7.53 7.67 42.48
N PHE A 509 8.50 8.57 42.37
CA PHE A 509 9.49 8.57 41.29
C PHE A 509 10.82 8.05 41.81
N THR A 510 11.42 7.09 41.12
CA THR A 510 12.73 6.53 41.46
C THR A 510 13.71 6.81 40.34
N LEU A 511 14.75 7.57 40.66
CA LEU A 511 15.93 7.77 39.83
C LEU A 511 16.90 6.63 40.09
N ARG A 512 17.55 6.10 39.05
CA ARG A 512 18.61 5.11 39.15
C ARG A 512 19.81 5.56 38.35
N LEU A 513 21.00 5.50 38.95
CA LEU A 513 22.28 5.81 38.32
C LEU A 513 23.24 4.63 38.52
N PRO A 514 24.15 4.39 37.57
CA PRO A 514 25.23 3.42 37.76
C PRO A 514 26.08 3.81 38.97
N CYS A 515 26.33 2.85 39.86
CA CYS A 515 27.26 3.02 40.97
C CYS A 515 28.59 2.40 40.56
N SER A 516 29.61 3.23 40.34
CA SER A 516 31.00 2.74 40.38
C SER A 516 31.46 2.83 41.84
N PRO A 517 31.89 1.73 42.47
CA PRO A 517 32.34 1.78 43.85
C PRO A 517 33.53 2.72 43.98
N HIS A 518 33.47 3.67 44.91
CA HIS A 518 34.62 4.46 45.32
C HIS A 518 35.57 3.51 46.06
N GLU A 519 36.78 3.28 45.53
CA GLU A 519 37.86 2.66 46.31
C GLU A 519 38.12 3.58 47.51
N SER A 520 37.98 3.05 48.73
CA SER A 520 38.12 3.77 49.98
C SER A 520 39.31 4.73 49.97
N VAL A 521 39.07 6.02 50.26
CA VAL A 521 40.13 7.01 50.48
C VAL A 521 41.06 6.45 51.57
N PRO A 522 42.39 6.41 51.36
CA PRO A 522 43.31 6.01 52.41
C PRO A 522 43.15 6.98 53.58
N HIS A 523 42.90 6.47 54.79
CA HIS A 523 42.98 7.28 56.00
C HIS A 523 44.43 7.82 56.13
N GLU A 524 44.57 9.13 56.23
CA GLU A 524 45.83 9.81 56.61
C GLU A 524 46.33 9.36 57.98
#